data_AF-X1L8P3-F1
#
_entry.id   AF-X1L8P3-F1
#
_cell.length_a   1.000
_cell.length_b   1.000
_cell.length_c   1.000
_cell.angle_alpha   90.00
_cell.angle_beta   90.00
_cell.angle_gamma   90.00
#
_symmetry.space_group_name_H-M   'P 1'
#
loop_
_entity.id
_entity.type
_entity.pdbx_description
1 polymer ?
#
loop_
_entity_poly.entity_id
_entity_poly.type
_entity_poly.pdbx_seq_one_letter_code
_entity_poly.pdbx_strand_id
1 'polypeptide(L)'
;AKELNMYVIFGMTEKVSEHDSLYNTSVFLGPSGIIGKYHKINLWEGGNEHLCWKKGKDTCVFDSPFGKVGLMICIDMHYWLGPELAKEGANFFNLTVFVSAVENESNELD
;
A
#
# COMPACT_ATOMS: atom_id res chain seq x y z
N ALA A 1 16.17 -8.28 -3.77
CA ALA A 1 15.39 -8.79 -4.94
C ALA A 1 16.32 -9.27 -6.05
N LYS A 2 17.09 -8.38 -6.70
CA LYS A 2 17.97 -8.72 -7.84
C LYS A 2 18.96 -9.86 -7.58
N GLU A 3 19.75 -9.78 -6.52
CA GLU A 3 20.80 -10.79 -6.20
C GLU A 3 20.25 -12.19 -5.97
N LEU A 4 19.06 -12.29 -5.37
CA LEU A 4 18.42 -13.56 -5.03
C LEU A 4 17.36 -14.00 -6.03
N ASN A 5 17.18 -13.25 -7.13
CA ASN A 5 16.12 -13.46 -8.11
C ASN A 5 14.72 -13.59 -7.47
N MET A 6 14.40 -12.68 -6.54
CA MET A 6 13.17 -12.72 -5.75
C MET A 6 12.17 -11.62 -6.12
N TYR A 7 10.90 -11.94 -5.90
CA TYR A 7 9.78 -11.01 -5.89
C TYR A 7 9.43 -10.68 -4.44
N VAL A 8 9.28 -9.39 -4.13
CA VAL A 8 9.05 -8.89 -2.77
C VAL A 8 7.93 -7.86 -2.80
N ILE A 9 6.98 -8.00 -1.87
CA ILE A 9 5.95 -6.99 -1.62
C ILE A 9 6.15 -6.47 -0.19
N PHE A 10 6.26 -5.16 -0.03
CA PHE A 10 6.47 -4.54 1.28
C PHE A 10 5.80 -3.16 1.38
N GLY A 11 5.45 -2.77 2.61
CA GLY A 11 4.86 -1.48 2.92
C GLY A 11 5.90 -0.43 3.33
N MET A 12 5.63 0.84 3.02
CA MET A 12 6.45 1.98 3.46
C MET A 12 5.65 3.30 3.40
N THR A 13 6.15 4.33 4.08
CA THR A 13 5.77 5.72 3.80
C THR A 13 6.53 6.19 2.56
N GLU A 14 5.81 6.61 1.53
CA GLU A 14 6.38 7.20 0.32
C GLU A 14 6.14 8.71 0.31
N LYS A 15 7.19 9.50 0.05
CA LYS A 15 7.05 10.92 -0.27
C LYS A 15 7.00 11.09 -1.79
N VAL A 16 5.90 11.62 -2.30
CA VAL A 16 5.71 11.94 -3.72
C VAL A 16 5.95 13.44 -3.93
N SER A 17 7.03 13.77 -4.64
CA SER A 17 7.51 15.14 -4.81
C SER A 17 6.58 16.04 -5.62
N GLU A 18 5.85 15.47 -6.59
CA GLU A 18 4.94 16.23 -7.47
C GLU A 18 3.81 16.94 -6.72
N HIS A 19 3.45 16.44 -5.53
CA HIS A 19 2.36 16.97 -4.72
C HIS A 19 2.77 17.28 -3.27
N ASP A 20 4.08 17.20 -2.97
CA ASP A 20 4.65 17.30 -1.61
C ASP A 20 3.80 16.55 -0.56
N SER A 21 3.47 15.29 -0.87
CA SER A 21 2.51 14.50 -0.08
C SER A 21 3.11 13.16 0.31
N LEU A 22 2.72 12.67 1.48
CA LEU A 22 3.08 11.34 1.96
C LEU A 22 1.95 10.35 1.69
N TYR A 23 2.30 9.11 1.36
CA TYR A 23 1.36 8.02 1.12
C TYR A 23 1.77 6.75 1.85
N ASN A 24 0.79 6.03 2.42
CA ASN A 24 0.99 4.65 2.85
C ASN A 24 1.01 3.76 1.61
N THR A 25 2.17 3.19 1.29
CA THR A 25 2.46 2.61 -0.02
C THR A 25 2.87 1.16 0.11
N SER A 26 2.26 0.28 -0.68
CA SER A 26 2.74 -1.07 -0.92
C SER A 26 3.52 -1.10 -2.23
N VAL A 27 4.76 -1.59 -2.18
CA VAL A 27 5.66 -1.66 -3.34
C VAL A 27 5.80 -3.11 -3.76
N PHE A 28 5.56 -3.39 -5.04
CA PHE A 28 5.87 -4.68 -5.64
C PHE A 28 7.18 -4.61 -6.42
N LEU A 29 8.18 -5.33 -5.91
CA LEU A 29 9.54 -5.35 -6.44
C LEU A 29 9.85 -6.72 -7.04
N GLY A 30 10.30 -6.73 -8.29
CA GLY A 30 10.82 -7.91 -8.96
C GLY A 30 12.35 -7.93 -9.06
N PRO A 31 12.93 -9.00 -9.63
CA PRO A 31 14.38 -9.11 -9.84
C PRO A 31 14.97 -8.00 -10.71
N SER A 32 14.17 -7.48 -11.65
CA SER A 32 14.58 -6.44 -12.60
C SER A 32 14.30 -5.00 -12.13
N GLY A 33 13.64 -4.81 -10.99
CA GLY A 33 13.25 -3.49 -10.49
C GLY A 33 11.81 -3.43 -9.99
N ILE A 34 11.31 -2.22 -9.80
CA ILE A 34 9.94 -1.98 -9.31
C ILE A 34 8.95 -2.38 -10.42
N ILE A 35 8.03 -3.27 -10.08
CA ILE A 35 6.91 -3.68 -10.94
C ILE A 35 5.78 -2.66 -10.80
N GLY A 36 5.51 -2.22 -9.58
CA GLY A 36 4.45 -1.28 -9.31
C GLY A 36 4.37 -0.83 -7.86
N LYS A 37 3.49 0.14 -7.62
CA LYS A 37 3.20 0.70 -6.30
C LYS A 37 1.69 0.88 -6.17
N TYR A 38 1.19 0.67 -4.97
CA TYR A 38 -0.20 0.94 -4.61
C TYR A 38 -0.23 1.90 -3.42
N HIS A 39 -0.97 3.00 -3.56
CA HIS A 39 -1.22 3.95 -2.48
C HIS A 39 -2.55 3.61 -1.81
N LYS A 40 -2.52 3.45 -0.48
CA LYS A 40 -3.71 3.09 0.31
C LYS A 40 -4.87 4.03 0.02
N ILE A 41 -6.00 3.48 -0.43
CA ILE A 41 -7.19 4.30 -0.77
C ILE A 41 -8.08 4.52 0.46
N ASN A 42 -8.17 3.55 1.39
CA ASN A 42 -8.93 3.69 2.63
C ASN A 42 -7.99 3.91 3.81
N LEU A 43 -7.94 5.14 4.33
CA LEU A 43 -7.21 5.45 5.55
C LEU A 43 -8.03 5.03 6.79
N TRP A 44 -7.36 4.41 7.76
CA TRP A 44 -8.00 3.97 8.98
C TRP A 44 -8.11 5.13 9.98
N GLU A 45 -9.34 5.59 10.18
CA GLU A 45 -9.65 6.70 11.09
C GLU A 45 -9.28 6.39 12.54
N GLY A 46 -9.41 5.12 12.98
CA GLY A 46 -9.06 4.72 14.35
C GLY A 46 -7.59 4.89 14.71
N GLY A 47 -6.71 5.02 13.71
CA GLY A 47 -5.28 5.27 13.87
C GLY A 47 -4.85 6.66 13.39
N ASN A 48 -5.79 7.57 13.11
CA ASN A 48 -5.51 8.91 12.60
C ASN A 48 -4.59 8.95 11.37
N GLU A 49 -4.68 7.95 10.50
CA GLU A 49 -3.79 7.83 9.33
C GLU A 49 -3.87 9.04 8.39
N HIS A 50 -5.02 9.74 8.38
CA HIS A 50 -5.26 10.95 7.60
C HIS A 50 -4.38 12.14 8.01
N LEU A 51 -3.80 12.13 9.22
CA LEU A 51 -2.86 13.17 9.66
C LEU A 51 -1.49 13.04 8.99
N CYS A 52 -1.12 11.83 8.58
CA CYS A 52 0.21 11.56 8.01
C CYS A 52 0.16 11.33 6.50
N TRP A 53 -0.88 10.68 5.98
CA TRP A 53 -0.92 10.24 4.59
C TRP A 53 -2.14 10.76 3.84
N LYS A 54 -1.95 10.98 2.53
CA LYS A 54 -3.05 11.17 1.60
C LYS A 54 -3.60 9.83 1.10
N LYS A 55 -4.87 9.84 0.69
CA LYS A 55 -5.53 8.72 0.02
C LYS A 55 -4.97 8.54 -1.38
N GLY A 56 -4.68 7.29 -1.75
CA GLY A 56 -4.58 6.87 -3.13
C GLY A 56 -5.93 7.00 -3.86
N LYS A 57 -5.92 6.76 -5.17
CA LYS A 57 -7.12 6.88 -6.02
C LYS A 57 -7.45 5.61 -6.79
N ASP A 58 -6.44 4.81 -7.10
CA ASP A 58 -6.56 3.73 -8.05
C ASP A 58 -6.34 2.37 -7.36
N THR A 59 -7.15 1.41 -7.77
CA THR A 59 -6.88 -0.02 -7.56
C THR A 59 -5.68 -0.44 -8.40
N CYS A 60 -4.98 -1.50 -7.97
CA CYS A 60 -3.73 -1.91 -8.63
C CYS A 60 -3.61 -3.42 -8.72
N VAL A 61 -3.63 -3.95 -9.94
CA VAL A 61 -3.30 -5.34 -10.28
C VAL A 61 -2.08 -5.36 -11.19
N PHE A 62 -1.06 -6.13 -10.79
CA PHE A 62 0.21 -6.20 -11.50
C PHE A 62 0.46 -7.60 -12.07
N ASP A 63 1.03 -7.68 -13.27
CA ASP A 63 1.46 -8.95 -13.84
C ASP A 63 2.73 -9.48 -13.15
N SER A 64 2.78 -10.80 -12.94
CA SER A 64 3.96 -11.50 -12.46
C SER A 64 4.05 -12.91 -13.08
N PRO A 65 5.20 -13.59 -13.03
CA PRO A 65 5.33 -14.97 -13.52
C PRO A 65 4.41 -15.98 -12.83
N PHE A 66 3.86 -15.62 -11.67
CA PHE A 66 2.98 -16.49 -10.89
C PHE A 66 1.50 -16.24 -11.22
N GLY A 67 1.19 -15.14 -11.91
CA GLY A 67 -0.16 -14.64 -12.17
C GLY A 67 -0.29 -13.16 -11.83
N LYS A 68 -1.49 -12.62 -12.00
CA LYS A 68 -1.85 -11.24 -11.65
C LYS A 68 -1.98 -11.08 -10.14
N VAL A 69 -1.30 -10.10 -9.55
CA VAL A 69 -1.28 -9.83 -8.11
C VAL A 69 -1.96 -8.49 -7.84
N GLY A 70 -3.06 -8.52 -7.08
CA GLY A 70 -3.72 -7.32 -6.56
C GLY A 70 -3.10 -6.90 -5.23
N LEU A 71 -2.83 -5.60 -5.06
CA LEU A 71 -2.33 -5.04 -3.80
C LEU A 71 -3.45 -4.34 -3.02
N MET A 72 -3.46 -4.54 -1.71
CA MET A 72 -4.33 -3.83 -0.77
C MET A 72 -3.61 -3.66 0.57
N ILE A 73 -4.00 -2.65 1.37
CA ILE A 73 -3.35 -2.37 2.65
C ILE A 73 -4.37 -2.38 3.79
N CYS A 74 -4.13 -3.23 4.80
CA CYS A 74 -4.86 -3.26 6.07
C CYS A 74 -6.39 -3.10 5.89
N ILE A 75 -6.96 -1.96 6.30
CA ILE A 75 -8.40 -1.70 6.33
C ILE A 75 -9.06 -1.80 4.95
N ASP A 76 -8.31 -1.67 3.85
CA ASP A 76 -8.84 -1.83 2.49
C ASP A 76 -9.61 -3.15 2.30
N MET A 77 -9.21 -4.22 3.00
CA MET A 77 -9.88 -5.52 2.92
C MET A 77 -11.35 -5.46 3.38
N HIS A 78 -11.71 -4.48 4.22
CA HIS A 78 -13.07 -4.29 4.73
C HIS A 78 -13.92 -3.39 3.81
N TYR A 79 -13.32 -2.71 2.84
CA TYR A 79 -13.98 -1.76 1.93
C TYR A 79 -14.21 -2.34 0.52
N TRP A 80 -14.45 -3.66 0.43
CA TRP A 80 -14.78 -4.32 -0.84
C TRP A 80 -13.71 -4.27 -1.94
N LEU A 81 -12.48 -3.84 -1.61
CA LEU A 81 -11.38 -3.75 -2.58
C LEU A 81 -10.97 -5.14 -3.12
N GLY A 82 -11.06 -6.19 -2.31
CA GLY A 82 -10.76 -7.56 -2.77
C GLY A 82 -11.60 -7.99 -3.97
N PRO A 83 -12.94 -7.91 -3.90
CA PRO A 83 -13.82 -8.13 -5.05
C PRO A 83 -13.54 -7.24 -6.27
N GLU A 84 -13.13 -5.99 -6.08
CA GLU A 84 -12.75 -5.10 -7.20
C GLU A 84 -11.48 -5.58 -7.91
N LEU A 85 -10.43 -5.89 -7.15
CA LEU A 85 -9.19 -6.47 -7.68
C LEU A 85 -9.46 -7.83 -8.37
N ALA A 86 -10.41 -8.62 -7.86
CA ALA A 86 -10.81 -9.88 -8.49
C ALA A 86 -11.45 -9.64 -9.88
N LYS A 87 -12.30 -8.62 -10.02
CA LYS A 87 -12.91 -8.24 -11.31
C LYS A 87 -11.88 -7.74 -12.31
N GLU A 88 -10.80 -7.12 -11.83
CA GLU A 88 -9.65 -6.72 -12.64
C GLU A 88 -8.73 -7.90 -13.01
N GLY A 89 -9.04 -9.11 -12.55
CA GLY A 89 -8.36 -10.34 -12.93
C GLY A 89 -7.22 -10.76 -12.01
N ALA A 90 -7.14 -10.22 -10.78
CA ALA A 90 -6.18 -10.69 -9.79
C ALA A 90 -6.35 -12.18 -9.49
N ASN A 91 -5.26 -12.94 -9.61
CA ASN A 91 -5.17 -14.34 -9.20
C ASN A 91 -4.79 -14.47 -7.71
N PHE A 92 -4.04 -13.49 -7.19
CA PHE A 92 -3.58 -13.43 -5.81
C PHE A 92 -3.83 -12.04 -5.23
N PHE A 93 -4.09 -12.00 -3.92
CA PHE A 93 -4.21 -10.74 -3.17
C PHE A 93 -3.09 -10.68 -2.15
N ASN A 94 -2.30 -9.60 -2.18
CA ASN A 94 -1.39 -9.29 -1.09
C ASN A 94 -2.05 -8.26 -0.16
N LEU A 95 -2.29 -8.67 1.09
CA LEU A 95 -2.68 -7.77 2.15
C LEU A 95 -1.42 -7.30 2.89
N THR A 96 -0.92 -6.13 2.51
CA THR A 96 0.19 -5.50 3.24
C THR A 96 -0.37 -4.91 4.54
N VAL A 97 0.24 -5.25 5.67
CA VAL A 97 -0.05 -4.61 6.96
C VAL A 97 1.18 -3.82 7.36
N PHE A 98 1.06 -2.49 7.28
CA PHE A 98 2.06 -1.55 7.75
C PHE A 98 1.40 -0.61 8.73
N VAL A 99 1.94 -0.56 9.94
CA VAL A 99 1.54 0.38 10.99
C VAL A 99 2.74 1.29 11.17
N SER A 100 2.60 2.58 10.85
CA SER A 100 3.53 3.55 11.42
C SER A 100 2.95 3.99 12.76
N ALA A 101 3.79 3.93 13.80
CA ALA A 101 3.48 4.59 15.05
C ALA A 101 3.43 6.09 14.75
N VAL A 102 2.24 6.66 14.76
CA VAL A 102 2.10 8.10 14.97
C VAL A 102 2.21 8.26 16.47
N GLU A 103 3.35 8.73 16.96
CA GLU A 103 3.45 9.15 18.35
C GLU A 103 2.47 10.31 18.53
N ASN A 104 1.40 10.07 19.30
CA ASN A 104 0.68 11.17 19.91
C ASN A 104 1.67 11.79 20.89
N GLU A 105 2.32 12.88 20.50
CA GLU A 105 2.68 13.88 21.50
C GLU A 105 1.35 14.36 22.07
N SER A 106 0.90 13.70 23.15
CA SER A 106 -0.07 14.28 24.05
C SER A 106 0.52 15.62 24.47
N ASN A 107 -0.05 16.70 23.94
CA ASN A 107 0.22 18.07 24.36
C ASN A 107 0.40 18.10 25.88
N GLU A 108 1.64 18.31 26.32
CA GLU A 108 1.87 19.17 27.47
C GLU A 108 1.17 20.49 27.14
N LEU A 109 -0.01 20.74 27.71
CA LEU A 109 -0.64 22.05 27.89
C LEU A 109 -1.92 21.84 28.73
N ASP A 110 -1.69 21.80 30.05
CA ASP A 110 -2.49 22.26 31.21
C ASP A 110 -2.41 21.31 32.42
#